data_AF-A0A821LKH5-F1
#
_entry.id   AF-A0A821LKH5-F1
#
_cell.length_a   1.000
_cell.length_b   1.000
_cell.length_c   1.000
_cell.angle_alpha   90.00
_cell.angle_beta   90.00
_cell.angle_gamma   90.00
#
_symmetry.space_group_name_H-M   'P 1'
#
loop_
_entity.id
_entity.type
_entity.pdbx_description
1 polymer ?
#
loop_
_entity_poly.entity_id
_entity_poly.type
_entity_poly.pdbx_seq_one_letter_code
_entity_poly.pdbx_strand_id
1 'polypeptide(L)'
;EQIGKAMTKLSKKLQDKLEVLKDNKYAIKLWKLYKKYYRKNYTSPNEEKERLGKFIDNLKIIIQENFRFDEGEKSFKLQLNQYGDMSLDEFRKTLTGLNEDGQGEKPAGDNIEQQMNQRMRRFLVDSVKKKIKKKLKEKFLPGYKKPSSSSKYSVPGYYPSGTRINTVTKRPASPVAAKGTVDYRQYMNPIENQGRCGSCYAFAVTAAVEGTLAFKTGSKIKLSKQELIDCSSNNGCS
;
A
#
# COMPACT_ATOMS: atom_id res chain seq x y z
N GLU A 1 19.22 16.04 3.97
CA GLU A 1 20.28 15.00 3.92
C GLU A 1 21.12 14.89 5.20
N GLN A 2 21.72 15.98 5.70
CA GLN A 2 22.60 15.95 6.90
C GLN A 2 21.93 15.42 8.18
N ILE A 3 20.66 15.76 8.44
CA ILE A 3 19.90 15.24 9.59
C ILE A 3 19.70 13.73 9.50
N GLY A 4 19.43 13.21 8.29
CA GLY A 4 19.30 11.77 8.06
C GLY A 4 20.58 11.02 8.40
N LYS A 5 21.73 11.50 7.91
CA LYS A 5 23.06 10.96 8.23
C LYS A 5 23.34 10.99 9.74
N ALA A 6 22.95 12.07 10.43
CA ALA A 6 23.10 12.18 11.89
C ALA A 6 22.22 11.18 12.66
N MET A 7 20.97 10.97 12.23
CA MET A 7 20.09 9.96 12.82
C MET A 7 20.66 8.54 12.64
N THR A 8 21.14 8.20 11.44
CA THR A 8 21.75 6.88 11.17
C THR A 8 23.00 6.65 12.02
N LYS A 9 23.90 7.65 12.11
CA LYS A 9 25.10 7.57 12.94
C LYS A 9 24.77 7.39 14.43
N LEU A 10 23.75 8.11 14.92
CA LEU A 10 23.31 8.01 16.31
C LEU A 10 22.61 6.68 16.59
N SER A 11 21.80 6.18 15.65
CA SER A 11 21.16 4.86 15.73
C SER A 11 22.19 3.74 15.78
N LYS A 12 23.25 3.80 14.96
CA LYS A 12 24.34 2.83 14.97
C LYS A 12 25.09 2.82 16.31
N LYS A 13 25.43 4.00 16.83
CA LYS A 13 26.07 4.13 18.15
C LYS A 13 25.21 3.59 19.31
N LEU A 14 23.89 3.58 19.14
CA LEU A 14 22.91 3.02 20.08
C LEU A 14 22.83 1.48 19.97
N GLN A 15 23.02 0.92 18.78
CA GLN A 15 23.07 -0.53 18.55
C GLN A 15 24.24 -1.17 19.28
N ASP A 16 25.41 -0.53 19.27
CA ASP A 16 26.63 -1.03 19.91
C ASP A 16 26.55 -1.06 21.46
N LYS A 17 25.51 -0.49 22.08
CA LYS A 17 25.35 -0.43 23.54
C LYS A 17 23.88 -0.55 23.95
N LEU A 18 23.40 -1.77 24.16
CA LEU A 18 22.07 -2.03 24.73
C LEU A 18 21.90 -1.39 26.13
N GLU A 19 23.00 -1.05 26.80
CA GLU A 19 23.05 -0.33 28.08
C GLU A 19 22.75 1.19 27.98
N VAL A 20 22.87 1.81 26.79
CA VAL A 20 22.70 3.27 26.58
C VAL A 20 21.25 3.74 26.69
N LEU A 21 20.28 2.84 26.55
CA LEU A 21 18.87 3.19 26.72
C LEU A 21 18.50 3.47 28.19
N LYS A 22 19.33 3.06 29.16
CA LYS A 22 19.11 3.35 30.58
C LYS A 22 19.34 4.83 30.92
N ASP A 23 20.22 5.52 30.21
CA ASP A 23 20.59 6.90 30.54
C ASP A 23 19.65 7.98 29.99
N ASN A 24 18.62 7.61 29.19
CA ASN A 24 17.58 8.47 28.61
C ASN A 24 18.07 9.65 27.72
N LYS A 25 19.29 10.19 27.93
CA LYS A 25 19.87 11.36 27.28
C LYS A 25 20.05 11.20 25.77
N TYR A 26 20.49 10.01 25.33
CA TYR A 26 20.64 9.71 23.90
C TYR A 26 19.29 9.51 23.22
N ALA A 27 18.35 8.82 23.87
CA ALA A 27 16.99 8.64 23.38
C ALA A 27 16.27 10.01 23.24
N ILE A 28 16.41 10.90 24.22
CA ILE A 28 15.86 12.26 24.18
C ILE A 28 16.49 13.09 23.04
N LYS A 29 17.81 12.97 22.82
CA LYS A 29 18.47 13.67 21.71
C LYS A 29 17.98 13.15 20.36
N LEU A 30 17.84 11.83 20.21
CA LEU A 30 17.32 11.21 19.00
C LEU A 30 15.85 11.55 18.78
N TRP A 31 15.05 11.61 19.85
CA TRP A 31 13.65 12.05 19.83
C TRP A 31 13.51 13.47 19.27
N LYS A 32 14.33 14.42 19.71
CA LYS A 32 14.34 15.79 19.17
C LYS A 32 14.64 15.81 17.67
N LEU A 33 15.59 15.00 17.20
CA LEU A 33 15.91 14.86 15.78
C LEU A 33 14.78 14.20 14.99
N TYR A 34 14.18 13.15 15.55
CA TYR A 34 13.05 12.42 14.99
C TYR A 34 11.86 13.36 14.75
N LYS A 35 11.45 14.11 15.78
CA LYS A 35 10.34 15.07 15.66
C LYS A 35 10.61 16.11 14.58
N LYS A 36 11.83 16.64 14.51
CA LYS A 36 12.23 17.61 13.48
C LYS A 36 12.20 17.02 12.08
N TYR A 37 12.71 15.80 11.90
CA TYR A 37 12.81 15.15 10.59
C TYR A 37 11.44 14.77 10.03
N TYR A 38 10.59 14.16 10.85
CA TYR A 38 9.24 13.73 10.45
C TYR A 38 8.15 14.77 10.72
N ARG A 39 8.53 16.00 11.09
CA ARG A 39 7.62 17.12 11.37
C ARG A 39 6.50 16.73 12.35
N LYS A 40 6.88 16.03 13.43
CA LYS A 40 5.93 15.59 14.46
C LYS A 40 5.50 16.77 15.32
N ASN A 41 4.19 16.87 15.52
CA ASN A 41 3.56 17.84 16.41
C ASN A 41 2.55 17.10 17.29
N TYR A 42 2.57 17.38 18.58
CA TYR A 42 1.70 16.74 19.58
C TYR A 42 0.87 17.81 20.27
N THR A 43 -0.37 17.47 20.59
CA THR A 43 -1.39 18.41 21.11
C THR A 43 -1.14 18.80 22.56
N SER A 44 -0.51 17.92 23.34
CA SER A 44 -0.25 18.14 24.76
C SER A 44 1.10 17.56 25.20
N PRO A 45 1.69 18.08 26.30
CA PRO A 45 2.88 17.48 26.91
C PRO A 45 2.68 16.02 27.32
N ASN A 46 1.46 15.66 27.74
CA ASN A 46 1.10 14.29 28.10
C ASN A 46 1.12 13.36 26.88
N GLU A 47 0.56 13.80 25.75
CA GLU A 47 0.66 13.06 24.50
C GLU A 47 2.13 12.90 24.08
N GLU A 48 2.93 13.98 24.13
CA GLU A 48 4.34 13.88 23.77
C GLU A 48 5.09 12.88 24.66
N LYS A 49 4.80 12.85 25.96
CA LYS A 49 5.39 11.89 26.91
C LYS A 49 5.03 10.45 26.54
N GLU A 50 3.77 10.18 26.21
CA GLU A 50 3.31 8.86 25.76
C GLU A 50 4.01 8.45 24.45
N ARG A 51 4.10 9.38 23.49
CA ARG A 51 4.73 9.17 22.18
C ARG A 51 6.23 8.91 22.30
N LEU A 52 6.91 9.58 23.23
CA LEU A 52 8.30 9.30 23.59
C LEU A 52 8.46 7.88 24.16
N GLY A 53 7.52 7.41 24.99
CA GLY A 53 7.52 6.03 25.48
C GLY A 53 7.46 5.01 24.33
N LYS A 54 6.47 5.14 23.45
CA LYS A 54 6.33 4.30 22.24
C LYS A 54 7.58 4.35 21.36
N PHE A 55 8.17 5.53 21.21
CA PHE A 55 9.41 5.73 20.47
C PHE A 55 10.59 4.95 21.04
N ILE A 56 10.77 5.00 22.35
CA ILE A 56 11.83 4.26 23.05
C ILE A 56 11.61 2.74 22.88
N ASP A 57 10.36 2.28 23.00
CA ASP A 57 10.05 0.85 22.85
C ASP A 57 10.30 0.35 21.42
N ASN A 58 9.91 1.11 20.41
CA ASN A 58 10.24 0.78 19.03
C ASN A 58 11.75 0.82 18.75
N LEU A 59 12.49 1.72 19.39
CA LEU A 59 13.95 1.78 19.26
C LEU A 59 14.62 0.53 19.85
N LYS A 60 14.14 0.01 20.98
CA LYS A 60 14.60 -1.26 21.55
C LYS A 60 14.42 -2.40 20.56
N ILE A 61 13.23 -2.50 19.95
CA ILE A 61 12.91 -3.53 18.95
C ILE A 61 13.87 -3.43 17.75
N ILE A 62 14.09 -2.22 17.23
CA ILE A 62 15.01 -2.01 16.09
C ILE A 62 16.42 -2.48 16.42
N ILE A 63 16.93 -2.14 17.61
CA ILE A 63 18.29 -2.51 18.03
C ILE A 63 18.40 -4.02 18.19
N GLN A 64 17.44 -4.64 18.90
CA GLN A 64 17.44 -6.07 19.16
C GLN A 64 17.36 -6.89 17.88
N GLU A 65 16.45 -6.55 16.96
CA GLU A 65 16.32 -7.28 15.69
C GLU A 65 17.53 -7.09 14.77
N ASN A 66 18.20 -5.94 14.81
CA ASN A 66 19.43 -5.72 14.05
C ASN A 66 20.63 -6.47 14.62
N PHE A 67 20.70 -6.64 15.94
CA PHE A 67 21.71 -7.51 16.56
C PHE A 67 21.53 -8.95 16.09
N ARG A 68 20.29 -9.45 16.11
CA ARG A 68 19.93 -10.78 15.59
C ARG A 68 20.21 -10.95 14.10
N PHE A 69 20.10 -9.88 13.31
CA PHE A 69 20.56 -9.89 11.92
C PHE A 69 22.08 -10.06 11.83
N ASP A 70 22.84 -9.32 12.62
CA ASP A 70 24.31 -9.36 12.59
C ASP A 70 24.85 -10.73 13.07
N GLU A 71 24.09 -11.45 13.91
CA GLU A 71 24.32 -12.86 14.29
C GLU A 71 23.85 -13.88 13.24
N GLY A 72 23.17 -13.44 12.18
CA GLY A 72 22.65 -14.32 11.13
C GLY A 72 21.32 -15.02 11.46
N GLU A 73 20.68 -14.71 12.59
CA GLU A 73 19.35 -15.24 12.93
C GLU A 73 18.22 -14.62 12.09
N LYS A 74 18.44 -13.40 11.58
CA LYS A 74 17.47 -12.63 10.79
C LYS A 74 18.03 -12.32 9.42
N SER A 75 17.15 -12.35 8.41
CA SER A 75 17.48 -12.01 7.02
C SER A 75 17.20 -10.54 6.67
N PHE A 76 16.71 -9.74 7.60
CA PHE A 76 16.38 -8.33 7.39
C PHE A 76 16.80 -7.44 8.56
N LYS A 77 17.02 -6.15 8.26
CA LYS A 77 17.26 -5.09 9.25
C LYS A 77 16.04 -4.20 9.42
N LEU A 78 15.87 -3.68 10.63
CA LEU A 78 14.92 -2.63 10.96
C LEU A 78 15.60 -1.26 10.99
N GLN A 79 14.83 -0.22 10.72
CA GLN A 79 15.28 1.16 10.82
C GLN A 79 14.13 2.05 11.30
N LEU A 80 14.49 3.11 12.03
CA LEU A 80 13.56 4.14 12.44
C LEU A 80 12.93 4.85 11.22
N ASN A 81 11.61 4.86 11.17
CA ASN A 81 10.82 5.49 10.12
C ASN A 81 9.74 6.42 10.73
N GLN A 82 8.87 7.00 9.91
CA GLN A 82 7.83 7.95 10.35
C GLN A 82 6.80 7.39 11.34
N TYR A 83 6.80 6.08 11.59
CA TYR A 83 5.90 5.38 12.50
C TYR A 83 6.57 5.04 13.84
N GLY A 84 7.80 5.52 14.07
CA GLY A 84 8.57 5.23 15.27
C GLY A 84 7.87 5.59 16.58
N ASP A 85 6.89 6.49 16.60
CA ASP A 85 6.13 6.92 17.77
C ASP A 85 4.72 6.29 17.89
N MET A 86 4.46 5.20 17.16
CA MET A 86 3.19 4.47 17.18
C MET A 86 3.40 3.04 17.70
N SER A 87 2.42 2.50 18.43
CA SER A 87 2.41 1.07 18.75
C SER A 87 1.99 0.24 17.53
N LEU A 88 2.26 -1.07 17.55
CA LEU A 88 1.83 -1.97 16.47
C LEU A 88 0.30 -1.99 16.30
N ASP A 89 -0.45 -1.97 17.41
CA ASP A 89 -1.91 -1.94 17.36
C ASP A 89 -2.43 -0.61 16.81
N GLU A 90 -1.80 0.51 17.20
CA GLU A 90 -2.13 1.81 16.64
C GLU A 90 -1.84 1.86 15.14
N PHE A 91 -0.69 1.31 14.72
CA PHE A 91 -0.33 1.21 13.31
C PHE A 91 -1.38 0.41 12.51
N ARG A 92 -1.73 -0.78 12.98
CA ARG A 92 -2.74 -1.64 12.33
C ARG A 92 -4.10 -0.93 12.24
N LYS A 93 -4.59 -0.38 13.34
CA LYS A 93 -5.91 0.26 13.41
C LYS A 93 -6.03 1.52 12.54
N THR A 94 -4.93 2.24 12.32
CA THR A 94 -4.99 3.57 11.68
C THR A 94 -4.42 3.62 10.26
N LEU A 95 -3.62 2.62 9.86
CA LEU A 95 -2.89 2.60 8.60
C LEU A 95 -3.14 1.32 7.77
N THR A 96 -4.02 0.43 8.22
CA THR A 96 -4.48 -0.71 7.43
C THR A 96 -6.01 -0.71 7.38
N GLY A 97 -6.59 -1.29 6.33
CA GLY A 97 -8.05 -1.40 6.18
C GLY A 97 -8.42 -2.52 5.21
N LEU A 98 -7.66 -3.62 5.27
CA LEU A 98 -8.09 -4.87 4.65
C LEU A 98 -8.99 -5.59 5.66
N ASN A 99 -10.28 -5.63 5.37
CA ASN A 99 -11.24 -6.37 6.17
C ASN A 99 -11.28 -7.83 5.68
N GLU A 100 -10.81 -8.76 6.49
CA GLU A 100 -10.84 -10.21 6.18
C GLU A 100 -12.26 -10.79 6.29
N ASP A 101 -13.18 -10.09 6.95
CA ASP A 101 -14.56 -10.50 7.21
C ASP A 101 -15.47 -10.43 5.97
N GLY A 102 -14.91 -10.02 4.83
CA GLY A 102 -15.55 -10.21 3.54
C GLY A 102 -15.62 -11.69 3.21
N GLN A 103 -16.70 -12.36 3.63
CA GLN A 103 -17.29 -13.38 2.76
C GLN A 103 -17.24 -12.79 1.35
N GLY A 104 -16.62 -13.50 0.41
CA GLY A 104 -16.56 -13.09 -0.99
C GLY A 104 -17.96 -13.11 -1.61
N GLU A 105 -18.86 -12.28 -1.11
CA GLU A 105 -20.14 -12.01 -1.71
C GLU A 105 -19.81 -11.45 -3.09
N LYS A 106 -20.17 -12.25 -4.10
CA LYS A 106 -20.19 -11.80 -5.48
C LYS A 106 -20.90 -10.45 -5.48
N PRO A 107 -20.30 -9.40 -6.05
CA PRO A 107 -20.97 -8.11 -6.13
C PRO A 107 -22.32 -8.36 -6.78
N ALA A 108 -23.40 -8.02 -6.05
CA ALA A 108 -24.74 -8.03 -6.60
C ALA A 108 -24.70 -7.17 -7.87
N GLY A 109 -24.81 -7.86 -9.01
CA GLY A 109 -24.74 -7.26 -10.32
C GLY A 109 -25.76 -6.12 -10.42
N ASP A 110 -25.38 -5.13 -11.22
CA ASP A 110 -26.29 -4.21 -11.92
C ASP A 110 -26.68 -2.90 -11.23
N ASN A 111 -26.67 -2.76 -9.90
CA ASN A 111 -27.12 -1.50 -9.26
C ASN A 111 -26.04 -0.42 -9.07
N ILE A 112 -24.77 -0.80 -8.91
CA ILE A 112 -23.67 0.14 -8.60
C ILE A 112 -23.18 0.89 -9.86
N GLU A 113 -23.09 0.21 -11.01
CA GLU A 113 -22.77 0.87 -12.29
C GLU A 113 -23.84 1.93 -12.62
N GLN A 114 -25.11 1.68 -12.29
CA GLN A 114 -26.19 2.65 -12.49
C GLN A 114 -26.11 3.84 -11.53
N GLN A 115 -25.81 3.62 -10.24
CA GLN A 115 -25.63 4.70 -9.27
C GLN A 115 -24.38 5.57 -9.53
N MET A 116 -23.24 4.95 -9.86
CA MET A 116 -22.03 5.68 -10.30
C MET A 116 -22.30 6.47 -11.58
N ASN A 117 -23.03 5.87 -12.53
CA ASN A 117 -23.44 6.57 -13.75
C ASN A 117 -24.42 7.72 -13.47
N GLN A 118 -25.31 7.62 -12.48
CA GLN A 118 -26.24 8.68 -12.07
C GLN A 118 -25.55 9.87 -11.40
N ARG A 119 -24.53 9.65 -10.56
CA ARG A 119 -23.76 10.75 -9.93
C ARG A 119 -22.79 11.42 -10.91
N MET A 120 -22.07 10.65 -11.73
CA MET A 120 -21.20 11.22 -12.77
C MET A 120 -21.96 11.96 -13.88
N ARG A 121 -23.22 11.59 -14.17
CA ARG A 121 -24.10 12.33 -15.10
C ARG A 121 -24.55 13.69 -14.56
N ARG A 122 -24.49 13.94 -13.24
CA ARG A 122 -24.83 15.24 -12.65
C ARG A 122 -23.73 16.30 -12.82
N PHE A 123 -22.48 15.89 -13.01
CA PHE A 123 -21.33 16.80 -13.15
C PHE A 123 -20.75 16.88 -14.56
N LEU A 124 -20.94 15.84 -15.39
CA LEU A 124 -20.49 15.80 -16.77
C LEU A 124 -21.67 15.56 -17.71
N VAL A 125 -21.92 16.52 -18.61
CA VAL A 125 -22.88 16.34 -19.71
C VAL A 125 -22.48 15.13 -20.54
N ASP A 126 -23.44 14.34 -21.02
CA ASP A 126 -23.18 13.07 -21.73
C ASP A 126 -22.22 13.22 -22.93
N SER A 127 -22.21 14.39 -23.57
CA SER A 127 -21.26 14.75 -24.64
C SER A 127 -19.80 14.84 -24.17
N VAL A 128 -19.55 15.35 -22.97
CA VAL A 128 -18.21 15.42 -22.38
C VAL A 128 -17.75 14.03 -21.95
N LYS A 129 -18.65 13.25 -21.34
CA LYS A 129 -18.38 11.85 -20.95
C LYS A 129 -18.04 10.98 -22.17
N LYS A 130 -18.77 11.12 -23.28
CA LYS A 130 -18.46 10.44 -24.56
C LYS A 130 -17.10 10.85 -25.11
N LYS A 131 -16.76 12.15 -25.10
CA LYS A 131 -15.45 12.65 -25.57
C LYS A 131 -14.30 12.14 -24.71
N ILE A 132 -14.43 12.15 -23.38
CA ILE A 132 -13.42 11.63 -22.46
C ILE A 132 -13.27 10.12 -22.64
N LYS A 133 -14.37 9.36 -22.70
CA LYS A 133 -14.34 7.90 -22.86
C LYS A 133 -13.76 7.49 -24.21
N LYS A 134 -14.07 8.22 -25.29
CA LYS A 134 -13.47 8.04 -26.63
C LYS A 134 -11.97 8.30 -26.59
N LYS A 135 -11.54 9.45 -26.05
CA LYS A 135 -10.12 9.79 -25.92
C LYS A 135 -9.36 8.80 -25.03
N LEU A 136 -9.95 8.33 -23.92
CA LEU A 136 -9.35 7.32 -23.06
C LEU A 136 -9.19 5.98 -23.78
N LYS A 137 -10.22 5.57 -24.54
CA LYS A 137 -10.18 4.33 -25.31
C LYS A 137 -9.16 4.37 -26.45
N GLU A 138 -9.10 5.49 -27.17
CA GLU A 138 -8.13 5.70 -28.27
C GLU A 138 -6.70 5.83 -27.74
N LYS A 139 -6.50 6.54 -26.62
CA LYS A 139 -5.17 6.83 -26.07
C LYS A 139 -4.58 5.70 -25.22
N PHE A 140 -5.41 4.99 -24.45
CA PHE A 140 -4.94 4.04 -23.43
C PHE A 140 -5.41 2.61 -23.64
N LEU A 141 -6.45 2.36 -24.45
CA LEU A 141 -6.99 1.01 -24.67
C LEU A 141 -7.26 0.71 -26.17
N PRO A 142 -6.29 0.94 -27.08
CA PRO A 142 -6.47 0.63 -28.49
C PRO A 142 -6.74 -0.88 -28.65
N GLY A 143 -7.87 -1.23 -29.28
CA GLY A 143 -8.29 -2.62 -29.49
C GLY A 143 -9.01 -3.32 -28.33
N TYR A 144 -9.31 -2.63 -27.21
CA TYR A 144 -10.08 -3.24 -26.12
C TYR A 144 -11.55 -3.48 -26.52
N LYS A 145 -11.95 -4.75 -26.60
CA LYS A 145 -13.35 -5.21 -26.73
C LYS A 145 -13.85 -5.58 -25.32
N LYS A 146 -14.92 -4.92 -24.83
CA LYS A 146 -15.58 -5.28 -23.56
C LYS A 146 -16.13 -6.70 -23.74
N PRO A 147 -15.68 -7.70 -22.96
CA PRO A 147 -16.19 -9.06 -23.10
C PRO A 147 -17.64 -9.15 -22.61
N SER A 148 -18.43 -10.05 -23.20
CA SER A 148 -19.86 -10.20 -22.85
C SER A 148 -20.01 -10.72 -21.42
N SER A 149 -21.06 -10.29 -20.73
CA SER A 149 -21.37 -10.62 -19.33
C SER A 149 -21.56 -12.13 -19.06
N SER A 150 -21.56 -12.97 -20.09
CA SER A 150 -21.85 -14.40 -20.04
C SER A 150 -20.63 -15.32 -20.13
N SER A 151 -19.40 -14.83 -20.39
CA SER A 151 -18.24 -15.73 -20.45
C SER A 151 -17.77 -16.07 -19.04
N LYS A 152 -17.84 -17.36 -18.64
CA LYS A 152 -17.16 -17.88 -17.45
C LYS A 152 -15.66 -17.61 -17.57
N TYR A 153 -15.16 -16.55 -16.93
CA TYR A 153 -13.76 -16.17 -17.02
C TYR A 153 -12.88 -17.18 -16.25
N SER A 154 -12.02 -17.90 -16.97
CA SER A 154 -10.74 -18.33 -16.41
C SER A 154 -9.78 -17.19 -16.67
N VAL A 155 -9.55 -16.35 -15.66
CA VAL A 155 -8.45 -15.37 -15.73
C VAL A 155 -7.17 -16.18 -15.51
N PRO A 156 -6.21 -16.19 -16.45
CA PRO A 156 -4.96 -16.92 -16.25
C PRO A 156 -4.28 -16.45 -14.95
N GLY A 157 -4.12 -17.37 -13.99
CA GLY A 157 -3.56 -17.09 -12.67
C GLY A 157 -4.58 -16.79 -11.55
N TYR A 158 -5.87 -16.64 -11.84
CA TYR A 158 -6.92 -16.56 -10.82
C TYR A 158 -7.52 -17.95 -10.57
N TYR A 159 -7.28 -18.49 -9.37
CA TYR A 159 -7.86 -19.76 -8.92
C TYR A 159 -8.82 -19.46 -7.76
N PRO A 160 -10.14 -19.39 -7.99
CA PRO A 160 -11.09 -19.13 -6.92
C PRO A 160 -11.02 -20.26 -5.89
N SER A 161 -10.69 -19.92 -4.64
CA SER A 161 -10.65 -20.86 -3.53
C SER A 161 -12.03 -21.52 -3.36
N GLY A 162 -12.06 -22.85 -3.37
CA GLY A 162 -13.29 -23.65 -3.16
C GLY A 162 -13.98 -24.20 -4.40
N THR A 163 -13.52 -23.93 -5.63
CA THR A 163 -14.13 -24.52 -6.82
C THR A 163 -13.46 -25.86 -7.15
N ARG A 164 -14.16 -27.00 -6.95
CA ARG A 164 -13.77 -28.25 -7.63
C ARG A 164 -14.00 -28.07 -9.13
N ILE A 165 -12.95 -27.71 -9.87
CA ILE A 165 -13.00 -27.59 -11.32
C ILE A 165 -13.02 -29.00 -11.92
N ASN A 166 -14.21 -29.54 -12.18
CA ASN A 166 -14.39 -30.85 -12.85
C ASN A 166 -14.20 -30.80 -14.37
N THR A 167 -13.84 -29.65 -14.95
CA THR A 167 -13.47 -29.56 -16.36
C THR A 167 -11.98 -29.32 -16.47
N VAL A 168 -11.26 -30.34 -16.90
CA VAL A 168 -9.88 -30.27 -17.40
C VAL A 168 -9.87 -29.41 -18.67
N THR A 169 -10.09 -28.10 -18.53
CA THR A 169 -9.57 -27.16 -19.52
C THR A 169 -8.07 -27.16 -19.29
N LYS A 170 -7.34 -27.73 -20.25
CA LYS A 170 -5.87 -27.71 -20.32
C LYS A 170 -5.36 -26.45 -19.64
N ARG A 171 -4.60 -26.60 -18.54
CA ARG A 171 -3.83 -25.49 -17.96
C ARG A 171 -3.23 -24.76 -19.16
N PRO A 172 -3.57 -23.48 -19.45
CA PRO A 172 -2.68 -22.71 -20.30
C PRO A 172 -1.32 -22.86 -19.63
N ALA A 173 -0.34 -23.37 -20.39
CA ALA A 173 0.98 -23.71 -19.86
C ALA A 173 1.36 -22.61 -18.88
N SER A 174 1.55 -22.97 -17.61
CA SER A 174 2.04 -22.04 -16.60
C SER A 174 3.14 -21.25 -17.28
N PRO A 175 3.05 -19.90 -17.36
CA PRO A 175 4.04 -19.14 -18.11
C PRO A 175 5.38 -19.64 -17.62
N VAL A 176 6.14 -20.22 -18.56
CA VAL A 176 7.38 -20.97 -18.33
C VAL A 176 8.05 -20.38 -17.12
N ALA A 177 8.15 -21.15 -16.02
CA ALA A 177 8.61 -20.65 -14.72
C ALA A 177 9.71 -19.62 -14.96
N ALA A 178 9.41 -18.35 -14.67
CA ALA A 178 10.24 -17.25 -15.14
C ALA A 178 11.68 -17.54 -14.72
N LYS A 179 12.53 -17.89 -15.69
CA LYS A 179 13.92 -18.24 -15.40
C LYS A 179 14.61 -16.96 -15.00
N GLY A 180 14.85 -16.79 -13.70
CA GLY A 180 15.61 -15.66 -13.14
C GLY A 180 14.75 -14.65 -12.36
N THR A 181 15.39 -13.54 -12.00
CA THR A 181 14.79 -12.46 -11.21
C THR A 181 13.87 -11.61 -12.08
N VAL A 182 12.64 -11.37 -11.60
CA VAL A 182 11.68 -10.49 -12.26
C VAL A 182 11.54 -9.21 -11.46
N ASP A 183 11.69 -8.06 -12.12
CA ASP A 183 11.54 -6.74 -11.52
C ASP A 183 10.69 -5.80 -12.40
N TYR A 184 9.49 -5.47 -11.91
CA TYR A 184 8.55 -4.61 -12.62
C TYR A 184 8.68 -3.13 -12.29
N ARG A 185 9.64 -2.70 -11.45
CA ARG A 185 9.76 -1.29 -11.01
C ARG A 185 9.86 -0.29 -12.18
N GLN A 186 10.44 -0.70 -13.31
CA GLN A 186 10.47 0.11 -14.52
C GLN A 186 9.08 0.48 -15.06
N TYR A 187 8.04 -0.31 -14.77
CA TYR A 187 6.64 -0.07 -15.16
C TYR A 187 5.79 0.53 -14.03
N MET A 188 6.28 0.56 -12.79
CA MET A 188 5.53 1.10 -11.65
C MET A 188 5.65 2.62 -11.56
N ASN A 189 4.62 3.26 -11.01
CA ASN A 189 4.67 4.66 -10.58
C ASN A 189 5.53 4.83 -9.32
N PRO A 190 5.94 6.07 -8.98
CA PRO A 190 6.60 6.36 -7.71
C PRO A 190 5.78 5.88 -6.51
N ILE A 191 6.48 5.53 -5.42
CA ILE A 191 5.84 5.13 -4.16
C ILE A 191 4.95 6.27 -3.65
N GLU A 192 3.73 5.93 -3.25
CA GLU A 192 2.76 6.87 -2.71
C GLU A 192 2.50 6.62 -1.21
N ASN A 193 1.77 7.51 -0.55
CA ASN A 193 1.46 7.42 0.88
C ASN A 193 -0.05 7.58 1.10
N GLN A 194 -0.68 6.54 1.66
CA GLN A 194 -2.12 6.52 1.96
C GLN A 194 -2.53 7.48 3.09
N GLY A 195 -1.56 7.99 3.86
CA GLY A 195 -1.83 8.82 5.03
C GLY A 195 -2.53 8.03 6.14
N ARG A 196 -3.28 8.74 6.99
CA ARG A 196 -4.07 8.15 8.08
C ARG A 196 -5.46 7.72 7.60
N CYS A 197 -5.48 6.79 6.67
CA CYS A 197 -6.69 6.22 6.07
C CYS A 197 -6.39 4.75 5.76
N GLY A 198 -7.27 3.81 6.13
CA GLY A 198 -7.16 2.37 5.85
C GLY A 198 -7.35 2.00 4.37
N SER A 199 -6.92 2.85 3.44
CA SER A 199 -7.15 2.68 2.00
C SER A 199 -6.10 1.81 1.31
N CYS A 200 -5.36 0.96 2.03
CA CYS A 200 -4.31 0.12 1.45
C CYS A 200 -4.81 -0.75 0.28
N TYR A 201 -6.08 -1.20 0.32
CA TYR A 201 -6.72 -1.91 -0.79
C TYR A 201 -6.80 -1.05 -2.06
N ALA A 202 -7.14 0.24 -1.94
CA ALA A 202 -7.26 1.15 -3.08
C ALA A 202 -5.90 1.38 -3.75
N PHE A 203 -4.84 1.51 -2.94
CA PHE A 203 -3.46 1.60 -3.43
C PHE A 203 -3.00 0.31 -4.11
N ALA A 204 -3.33 -0.85 -3.54
CA ALA A 204 -2.98 -2.15 -4.15
C ALA A 204 -3.67 -2.35 -5.50
N VAL A 205 -4.99 -2.10 -5.58
CA VAL A 205 -5.78 -2.25 -6.80
C VAL A 205 -5.28 -1.31 -7.90
N THR A 206 -5.12 -0.02 -7.58
CA THR A 206 -4.64 0.95 -8.57
C THR A 206 -3.22 0.63 -9.04
N ALA A 207 -2.29 0.27 -8.16
CA ALA A 207 -0.92 -0.07 -8.54
C ALA A 207 -0.86 -1.27 -9.51
N ALA A 208 -1.71 -2.29 -9.31
CA ALA A 208 -1.81 -3.44 -10.21
C ALA A 208 -2.31 -3.04 -11.61
N VAL A 209 -3.34 -2.19 -11.69
CA VAL A 209 -3.88 -1.71 -12.96
C VAL A 209 -2.90 -0.78 -13.67
N GLU A 210 -2.28 0.15 -12.93
CA GLU A 210 -1.26 1.06 -13.44
C GLU A 210 -0.06 0.30 -14.02
N GLY A 211 0.48 -0.68 -13.28
CA GLY A 211 1.60 -1.50 -13.73
C GLY A 211 1.26 -2.32 -14.97
N THR A 212 0.06 -2.93 -15.01
CA THR A 212 -0.40 -3.70 -16.17
C THR A 212 -0.55 -2.81 -17.41
N LEU A 213 -1.11 -1.60 -17.24
CA LEU A 213 -1.29 -0.68 -18.35
C LEU A 213 0.06 -0.12 -18.85
N ALA A 214 0.95 0.23 -17.94
CA ALA A 214 2.30 0.67 -18.28
C ALA A 214 3.09 -0.42 -19.01
N PHE A 215 2.97 -1.67 -18.58
CA PHE A 215 3.58 -2.82 -19.27
C PHE A 215 3.05 -2.97 -20.69
N LYS A 216 1.72 -2.86 -20.88
CA LYS A 216 1.08 -3.07 -22.18
C LYS A 216 1.24 -1.91 -23.16
N THR A 217 1.24 -0.68 -22.66
CA THR A 217 1.19 0.54 -23.50
C THR A 217 2.51 1.31 -23.52
N GLY A 218 3.47 0.93 -22.67
CA GLY A 218 4.68 1.71 -22.44
C GLY A 218 4.45 3.04 -21.70
N SER A 219 3.20 3.38 -21.37
CA SER A 219 2.83 4.67 -20.79
C SER A 219 2.41 4.52 -19.33
N LYS A 220 3.13 5.19 -18.43
CA LYS A 220 2.74 5.28 -17.02
C LYS A 220 1.60 6.28 -16.86
N ILE A 221 0.52 5.83 -16.24
CA ILE A 221 -0.58 6.70 -15.83
C ILE A 221 -0.73 6.64 -14.32
N LYS A 222 -1.20 7.73 -13.72
CA LYS A 222 -1.59 7.76 -12.32
C LYS A 222 -3.12 7.71 -12.21
N LEU A 223 -3.64 6.65 -11.60
CA LEU A 223 -5.06 6.45 -11.34
C LEU A 223 -5.48 7.08 -10.00
N SER A 224 -6.76 7.39 -9.89
CA SER A 224 -7.38 7.96 -8.69
C SER A 224 -7.64 6.87 -7.64
N LYS A 225 -6.88 6.91 -6.54
CA LYS A 225 -7.16 6.08 -5.36
C LYS A 225 -8.45 6.54 -4.67
N GLN A 226 -8.70 7.85 -4.69
CA GLN A 226 -9.88 8.46 -4.08
C GLN A 226 -11.19 7.96 -4.71
N GLU A 227 -11.20 7.67 -6.02
CA GLU A 227 -12.39 7.10 -6.67
C GLU A 227 -12.77 5.73 -6.07
N LEU A 228 -11.78 4.89 -5.78
CA LEU A 228 -12.05 3.61 -5.11
C LEU A 228 -12.48 3.81 -3.65
N ILE A 229 -11.87 4.77 -2.95
CA ILE A 229 -12.22 5.10 -1.56
C ILE A 229 -13.67 5.58 -1.46
N ASP A 230 -14.11 6.43 -2.38
CA ASP A 230 -15.43 7.07 -2.33
C ASP A 230 -16.55 6.22 -2.92
N CYS A 231 -16.24 5.34 -3.88
CA CYS A 231 -17.25 4.71 -4.74
C CYS A 231 -17.23 3.18 -4.76
N SER A 232 -16.22 2.52 -4.20
CA SER A 232 -16.26 1.06 -4.07
C SER A 232 -17.21 0.63 -2.95
N SER A 233 -17.68 -0.62 -2.98
CA SER A 233 -18.47 -1.20 -1.90
C SER A 233 -17.67 -1.46 -0.61
N ASN A 234 -16.38 -1.08 -0.59
CA ASN A 234 -15.54 -1.17 0.60
C ASN A 234 -15.80 0.03 1.52
N ASN A 235 -15.49 -0.10 2.79
CA ASN A 235 -15.76 0.92 3.82
C ASN A 235 -14.79 2.13 3.78
N GLY A 236 -14.32 2.52 2.59
CA GLY A 236 -13.52 3.72 2.38
C GLY A 236 -12.15 3.66 3.07
N CYS A 237 -12.04 4.30 4.23
CA CYS A 237 -10.83 4.33 5.07
C CYS A 237 -10.87 3.32 6.24
N SER A 238 -11.89 2.46 6.29
CA SER A 238 -12.14 1.51 7.37
C SER A 238 -12.19 0.07 6.86
#